data_AF-A0A7C3PTY8-F1
#
_entry.id   AF-A0A7C3PTY8-F1
#
_cell.length_a   1.000
_cell.length_b   1.000
_cell.length_c   1.000
_cell.angle_alpha   90.00
_cell.angle_beta   90.00
_cell.angle_gamma   90.00
#
_symmetry.space_group_name_H-M   'P 1'
#
loop_
_entity.id
_entity.type
_entity.pdbx_description
1 polymer ?
#
loop_
_entity_poly.entity_id
_entity_poly.type
_entity_poly.pdbx_seq_one_letter_code
_entity_poly.pdbx_strand_id
1 'polypeptide(L)'
;MGRKRAQGPRFVRYYGPVLDALRALGGSGQPAEVTDAVATMMAVSEVERTESMKSGGSRFRNQVAWARFYLAKADLIDASERGVWSLTEKGLATHLSQEQALALFQKVHRDMVKQSENAAGDVADEDDVIPTESPDGVAEHRVALLEIFRTLPPAGFERLCQRLLRESGFQKVVVTGRSSDGGIDGHGILALNPLVTFRVLFQCKRYAKTVSPSVIRDFRGAMEGRADKGIILTTGTFSSDARAEAARDGARPVELVDADKLIDMFEALALGLRRRHVYEIDSAFFEEFQRQVPAATAPRQRRT
;
A
#
# COMPACT_ATOMS: atom_id res chain seq x y z
N MET A 1 -7.11 19.40 -38.32
CA MET A 1 -7.86 18.92 -37.13
C MET A 1 -7.02 17.84 -36.44
N GLY A 2 -6.40 18.14 -35.30
CA GLY A 2 -5.56 17.19 -34.58
C GLY A 2 -6.42 16.14 -33.89
N ARG A 3 -6.18 14.85 -34.17
CA ARG A 3 -6.78 13.72 -33.44
C ARG A 3 -6.49 13.91 -31.94
N LYS A 4 -7.53 14.11 -31.12
CA LYS A 4 -7.45 13.94 -29.67
C LYS A 4 -6.96 12.51 -29.42
N ARG A 5 -5.71 12.34 -28.96
CA ARG A 5 -5.22 11.04 -28.48
C ARG A 5 -6.15 10.62 -27.34
N ALA A 6 -6.78 9.46 -27.47
CA ALA A 6 -7.57 8.84 -26.42
C ALA A 6 -6.65 8.60 -25.21
N GLN A 7 -6.67 9.49 -24.24
CA GLN A 7 -5.93 9.31 -23.00
C GLN A 7 -6.81 8.45 -22.09
N GLY A 8 -6.49 7.16 -21.99
CA GLY A 8 -7.05 6.31 -20.95
C GLY A 8 -6.56 6.74 -19.55
N PRO A 9 -6.94 5.99 -18.49
CA PRO A 9 -6.58 6.34 -17.13
C PRO A 9 -5.07 6.57 -16.92
N ARG A 10 -4.71 7.51 -16.04
CA ARG A 10 -3.31 7.94 -15.82
C ARG A 10 -2.38 6.76 -15.47
N PHE A 11 -2.88 5.71 -14.81
CA PHE A 11 -2.08 4.55 -14.41
C PHE A 11 -1.64 3.66 -15.59
N VAL A 12 -2.35 3.70 -16.72
CA VAL A 12 -2.03 2.89 -17.92
C VAL A 12 -0.62 3.16 -18.42
N ARG A 13 -0.14 4.40 -18.24
CA ARG A 13 1.23 4.79 -18.65
C ARG A 13 2.35 4.05 -17.91
N TYR A 14 2.04 3.42 -16.77
CA TYR A 14 3.03 2.68 -15.98
C TYR A 14 3.11 1.20 -16.37
N TYR A 15 2.30 0.70 -17.29
CA TYR A 15 2.30 -0.74 -17.62
C TYR A 15 3.65 -1.20 -18.16
N GLY A 16 4.15 -0.57 -19.23
CA GLY A 16 5.48 -0.85 -19.78
C GLY A 16 6.59 -0.63 -18.74
N PRO A 17 6.65 0.55 -18.10
CA PRO A 17 7.65 0.85 -17.07
C PRO A 17 7.69 -0.13 -15.90
N VAL A 18 6.55 -0.66 -15.44
CA VAL A 18 6.52 -1.69 -14.38
C VAL A 18 7.18 -2.99 -14.85
N LEU A 19 6.90 -3.44 -16.07
CA LEU A 19 7.55 -4.62 -16.64
C LEU A 19 9.06 -4.38 -16.82
N ASP A 20 9.44 -3.19 -17.29
CA ASP A 20 10.84 -2.80 -17.48
C ASP A 20 11.59 -2.72 -16.14
N ALA A 21 10.96 -2.18 -15.09
CA ALA A 21 11.50 -2.14 -13.74
C ALA A 21 11.74 -3.55 -13.17
N LEU A 22 10.76 -4.44 -13.31
CA LEU A 22 10.91 -5.83 -12.87
C LEU A 22 12.04 -6.55 -13.63
N ARG A 23 12.19 -6.32 -14.94
CA ARG A 23 13.32 -6.88 -15.72
C ARG A 23 14.66 -6.36 -15.23
N ALA A 24 14.77 -5.07 -14.94
CA ALA A 24 15.99 -4.48 -14.40
C ALA A 24 16.36 -5.01 -12.99
N LEU A 25 15.37 -5.41 -12.19
CA LEU A 25 15.54 -6.01 -10.87
C LEU A 25 15.81 -7.53 -10.91
N GLY A 26 15.96 -8.13 -12.10
CA GLY A 26 16.25 -9.56 -12.24
C GLY A 26 15.00 -10.45 -12.35
N GLY A 27 13.85 -9.87 -12.69
CA GLY A 27 12.59 -10.58 -12.94
C GLY A 27 11.60 -10.54 -11.78
N SER A 28 12.01 -10.08 -10.61
CA SER A 28 11.16 -9.95 -9.43
C SER A 28 11.58 -8.77 -8.56
N GLY A 29 10.67 -8.21 -7.76
CA GLY A 29 11.00 -7.17 -6.78
C GLY A 29 9.88 -6.87 -5.80
N GLN A 30 10.21 -6.24 -4.68
CA GLN A 30 9.19 -5.76 -3.73
C GLN A 30 8.47 -4.53 -4.27
N PRO A 31 7.19 -4.29 -3.91
CA PRO A 31 6.41 -3.14 -4.41
C PRO A 31 7.14 -1.79 -4.31
N ALA A 32 7.85 -1.55 -3.19
CA ALA A 32 8.62 -0.31 -2.99
C ALA A 32 9.77 -0.20 -3.99
N GLU A 33 10.55 -1.27 -4.18
CA GLU A 33 11.67 -1.32 -5.12
C GLU A 33 11.21 -1.13 -6.57
N VAL A 34 10.14 -1.81 -6.96
CA VAL A 34 9.57 -1.65 -8.32
C VAL A 34 9.08 -0.22 -8.51
N THR A 35 8.40 0.36 -7.52
CA THR A 35 7.89 1.73 -7.61
C THR A 35 9.01 2.75 -7.75
N ASP A 36 10.09 2.61 -6.98
CA ASP A 36 11.25 3.51 -7.04
C ASP A 36 12.02 3.36 -8.37
N ALA A 37 12.12 2.14 -8.90
CA ALA A 37 12.68 1.87 -10.22
C ALA A 37 11.84 2.51 -11.34
N VAL A 38 10.51 2.38 -11.31
CA VAL A 38 9.59 3.05 -12.25
C VAL A 38 9.76 4.56 -12.18
N ALA A 39 9.83 5.12 -10.97
CA ALA A 39 10.00 6.55 -10.77
C ALA A 39 11.27 7.08 -11.44
N THR A 40 12.36 6.31 -11.32
CA THR A 40 13.68 6.62 -11.88
C THR A 40 13.67 6.51 -13.40
N MET A 41 13.17 5.40 -13.95
CA MET A 41 13.12 5.16 -15.40
C MET A 41 12.29 6.20 -16.15
N MET A 42 11.18 6.62 -15.56
CA MET A 42 10.29 7.62 -16.18
C MET A 42 10.67 9.07 -15.86
N ALA A 43 11.73 9.30 -15.09
CA ALA A 43 12.10 10.62 -14.58
C ALA A 43 10.89 11.37 -13.95
N VAL A 44 10.08 10.66 -13.16
CA VAL A 44 8.87 11.22 -12.53
C VAL A 44 9.25 12.39 -11.64
N SER A 45 8.59 13.53 -11.82
CA SER A 45 8.88 14.74 -11.07
C SER A 45 8.58 14.59 -9.58
N GLU A 46 9.29 15.34 -8.74
CA GLU A 46 9.11 15.27 -7.28
C GLU A 46 7.70 15.67 -6.83
N VAL A 47 7.09 16.62 -7.53
CA VAL A 47 5.71 17.06 -7.30
C VAL A 47 4.74 15.90 -7.50
N GLU A 48 4.97 15.08 -8.53
CA GLU A 48 4.14 13.92 -8.80
C GLU A 48 4.39 12.77 -7.82
N ARG A 49 5.65 12.50 -7.47
CA ARG A 49 6.02 11.43 -6.52
C ARG A 49 5.42 11.65 -5.13
N THR A 50 5.32 12.92 -4.72
CA THR A 50 4.84 13.33 -3.38
C THR A 50 3.36 13.72 -3.36
N GLU A 51 2.71 13.73 -4.52
CA GLU A 51 1.28 13.99 -4.66
C GLU A 51 0.48 13.02 -3.80
N SER A 52 -0.27 13.54 -2.82
CA SER A 52 -0.97 12.72 -1.83
C SER A 52 -2.44 12.51 -2.19
N MET A 53 -2.98 11.32 -1.90
CA MET A 53 -4.40 10.99 -2.00
C MET A 53 -5.18 11.50 -0.79
N LYS A 54 -6.52 11.42 -0.86
CA LYS A 54 -7.38 11.74 0.30
C LYS A 54 -7.05 10.84 1.50
N SER A 55 -6.66 9.59 1.25
CA SER A 55 -6.17 8.63 2.24
C SER A 55 -4.76 8.92 2.76
N GLY A 56 -4.12 10.01 2.32
CA GLY A 56 -2.74 10.41 2.66
C GLY A 56 -1.63 9.68 1.94
N GLY A 57 -1.96 8.56 1.30
CA GLY A 57 -0.98 7.79 0.57
C GLY A 57 -0.46 8.46 -0.69
N SER A 58 0.69 8.01 -1.17
CA SER A 58 1.26 8.52 -2.43
C SER A 58 0.37 8.09 -3.60
N ARG A 59 -0.14 9.07 -4.35
CA ARG A 59 -0.92 8.82 -5.58
C ARG A 59 -0.07 8.11 -6.61
N PHE A 60 1.20 8.45 -6.73
CA PHE A 60 2.13 7.78 -7.62
C PHE A 60 2.25 6.28 -7.29
N ARG A 61 2.52 5.93 -6.02
CA ARG A 61 2.57 4.52 -5.57
C ARG A 61 1.27 3.78 -5.87
N ASN A 62 0.12 4.42 -5.60
CA ASN A 62 -1.19 3.84 -5.91
C ASN A 62 -1.38 3.58 -7.40
N GLN A 63 -0.98 4.50 -8.28
CA GLN A 63 -1.10 4.32 -9.72
C GLN A 63 -0.18 3.18 -10.23
N VAL A 64 1.01 3.02 -9.65
CA VAL A 64 1.91 1.89 -9.95
C VAL A 64 1.29 0.56 -9.49
N ALA A 65 0.66 0.53 -8.32
CA ALA A 65 -0.06 -0.64 -7.84
C ALA A 65 -1.24 -1.03 -8.75
N TRP A 66 -1.99 -0.04 -9.26
CA TRP A 66 -3.04 -0.26 -10.26
C TRP A 66 -2.49 -0.83 -11.57
N ALA A 67 -1.36 -0.30 -12.05
CA ALA A 67 -0.70 -0.87 -13.21
C ALA A 67 -0.34 -2.34 -13.00
N ARG A 68 0.27 -2.67 -11.85
CA ARG A 68 0.55 -4.06 -11.49
C ARG A 68 -0.71 -4.92 -11.45
N PHE A 69 -1.82 -4.44 -10.89
CA PHE A 69 -3.07 -5.20 -10.82
C PHE A 69 -3.54 -5.65 -12.21
N TYR A 70 -3.60 -4.73 -13.18
CA TYR A 70 -4.03 -5.05 -14.54
C TYR A 70 -3.01 -5.94 -15.28
N LEU A 71 -1.71 -5.74 -15.06
CA LEU A 71 -0.67 -6.61 -15.61
C LEU A 71 -0.78 -8.05 -15.07
N ALA A 72 -1.14 -8.22 -13.79
CA ALA A 72 -1.42 -9.53 -13.22
C ALA A 72 -2.68 -10.17 -13.83
N LYS A 73 -3.76 -9.38 -14.02
CA LYS A 73 -4.96 -9.86 -14.73
C LYS A 73 -4.69 -10.21 -16.19
N ALA A 74 -3.67 -9.61 -16.80
CA ALA A 74 -3.19 -9.95 -18.14
C ALA A 74 -2.21 -11.15 -18.19
N ASP A 75 -1.93 -11.79 -17.05
CA ASP A 75 -1.00 -12.90 -16.90
C ASP A 75 0.45 -12.51 -17.28
N LEU A 76 0.82 -11.25 -17.05
CA LEU A 76 2.19 -10.74 -17.27
C LEU A 76 3.00 -10.66 -15.96
N ILE A 77 2.31 -10.61 -14.83
CA ILE A 77 2.92 -10.62 -13.50
C ILE A 77 2.25 -11.73 -12.69
N ASP A 78 3.06 -12.59 -12.10
CA ASP A 78 2.62 -13.58 -11.13
C ASP A 78 2.28 -12.90 -9.80
N ALA A 79 1.14 -13.29 -9.22
CA ALA A 79 0.62 -12.80 -7.94
C ALA A 79 0.63 -13.88 -6.86
N SER A 80 1.25 -15.04 -7.10
CA SER A 80 1.29 -16.20 -6.21
C SER A 80 1.99 -15.94 -4.87
N GLU A 81 3.03 -15.10 -4.85
CA GLU A 81 3.75 -14.76 -3.63
C GLU A 81 3.34 -13.40 -3.04
N ARG A 82 2.87 -13.42 -1.79
CA ARG A 82 2.44 -12.20 -1.09
C ARG A 82 3.66 -11.31 -0.79
N GLY A 83 3.68 -10.12 -1.38
CA GLY A 83 4.70 -9.10 -1.11
C GLY A 83 5.89 -9.08 -2.08
N VAL A 84 5.90 -9.98 -3.07
CA VAL A 84 6.87 -9.99 -4.17
C VAL A 84 6.10 -9.93 -5.49
N TRP A 85 6.54 -9.08 -6.42
CA TRP A 85 6.00 -9.05 -7.78
C TRP A 85 6.99 -9.73 -8.70
N SER A 86 6.55 -10.72 -9.46
CA SER A 86 7.43 -11.52 -10.34
C SER A 86 6.86 -11.54 -11.75
N LEU A 87 7.71 -11.47 -12.77
CA LEU A 87 7.28 -11.63 -14.16
C LEU A 87 6.94 -13.09 -14.45
N THR A 88 5.87 -13.32 -15.20
CA THR A 88 5.65 -14.60 -15.88
C THR A 88 6.60 -14.72 -17.07
N GLU A 89 6.74 -15.91 -17.67
CA GLU A 89 7.49 -16.06 -18.93
C GLU A 89 6.96 -15.12 -20.03
N LYS A 90 5.63 -14.97 -20.10
CA LYS A 90 4.95 -14.04 -21.00
C LYS A 90 5.29 -12.59 -20.66
N GLY A 91 5.27 -12.22 -19.37
CA GLY A 91 5.67 -10.89 -18.91
C GLY A 91 7.11 -10.53 -19.25
N LEU A 92 8.02 -11.49 -19.12
CA LEU A 92 9.44 -11.32 -19.42
C LEU A 92 9.67 -10.95 -20.90
N ALA A 93 8.94 -11.60 -21.81
CA ALA A 93 9.03 -11.34 -23.26
C ALA A 93 8.24 -10.11 -23.73
N THR A 94 7.38 -9.55 -22.88
CA THR A 94 6.44 -8.48 -23.28
C THR A 94 7.04 -7.10 -23.05
N HIS A 95 7.04 -6.27 -24.09
CA HIS A 95 7.30 -4.83 -24.02
C HIS A 95 6.06 -4.08 -24.51
N LEU A 96 5.62 -3.07 -23.73
CA LEU A 96 4.39 -2.34 -24.01
C LEU A 96 4.68 -0.88 -24.33
N SER A 97 4.32 -0.46 -25.55
CA SER A 97 4.14 0.95 -25.87
C SER A 97 2.90 1.51 -25.18
N GLN A 98 2.77 2.84 -25.14
CA GLN A 98 1.59 3.49 -24.56
C GLN A 98 0.27 3.05 -25.22
N GLU A 99 0.29 2.84 -26.55
CA GLU A 99 -0.87 2.41 -27.31
C GLU A 99 -1.22 0.94 -27.00
N GLN A 100 -0.21 0.08 -26.89
CA GLN A 100 -0.39 -1.32 -26.49
C GLN A 100 -0.88 -1.46 -25.04
N ALA A 101 -0.39 -0.62 -24.14
CA ALA A 101 -0.85 -0.56 -22.76
C ALA A 101 -2.33 -0.18 -22.68
N LEU A 102 -2.76 0.81 -23.47
CA LEU A 102 -4.17 1.20 -23.53
C LEU A 102 -5.07 0.09 -24.09
N ALA A 103 -4.63 -0.58 -25.16
CA ALA A 103 -5.36 -1.72 -25.72
C ALA A 103 -5.47 -2.87 -24.71
N LEU A 104 -4.40 -3.14 -23.95
CA LEU A 104 -4.39 -4.13 -22.89
C LEU A 104 -5.39 -3.78 -21.78
N PHE A 105 -5.36 -2.52 -21.31
CA PHE A 105 -6.32 -2.03 -20.31
C PHE A 105 -7.76 -2.23 -20.79
N GLN A 106 -8.11 -1.77 -21.99
CA GLN A 106 -9.45 -1.90 -22.53
C GLN A 106 -9.89 -3.37 -22.66
N LYS A 107 -8.99 -4.26 -23.06
CA LYS A 107 -9.28 -5.70 -23.16
C LYS A 107 -9.56 -6.30 -21.78
N VAL A 108 -8.62 -6.15 -20.85
CA VAL A 108 -8.74 -6.71 -19.49
C VAL A 108 -9.96 -6.16 -18.76
N HIS A 109 -10.21 -4.85 -18.90
CA HIS A 109 -11.34 -4.20 -18.26
C HIS A 109 -12.68 -4.72 -18.80
N ARG A 110 -12.84 -4.86 -20.13
CA ARG A 110 -14.04 -5.48 -20.71
C ARG A 110 -14.22 -6.93 -20.28
N ASP A 111 -13.15 -7.71 -20.25
CA ASP A 111 -13.22 -9.12 -19.83
C ASP A 111 -13.66 -9.23 -18.36
N MET A 112 -13.26 -8.30 -17.51
CA MET A 112 -13.71 -8.20 -16.12
C MET A 112 -15.19 -7.79 -15.99
N VAL A 113 -15.64 -6.78 -16.74
CA VAL A 113 -17.05 -6.34 -16.72
C VAL A 113 -17.98 -7.46 -17.20
N LYS A 114 -17.60 -8.18 -18.26
CA LYS A 114 -18.38 -9.34 -18.75
C LYS A 114 -18.43 -10.48 -17.73
N GLN A 115 -17.38 -10.68 -16.95
CA GLN A 115 -17.39 -11.67 -15.87
C GLN A 115 -18.29 -11.25 -14.70
N SER A 116 -18.42 -9.94 -14.41
CA SER A 116 -19.38 -9.46 -13.42
C SER A 116 -20.83 -9.49 -13.90
N GLU A 117 -21.09 -9.19 -15.18
CA GLU A 117 -22.45 -9.27 -15.78
C GLU A 117 -22.96 -10.72 -15.87
N ASN A 118 -22.08 -11.69 -16.12
CA ASN A 118 -22.43 -13.11 -16.07
C ASN A 118 -22.69 -13.61 -14.64
N ALA A 119 -22.34 -12.84 -13.61
CA ALA A 119 -22.56 -13.16 -12.19
C ALA A 119 -23.74 -12.37 -11.57
N ALA A 120 -24.19 -11.28 -12.18
CA ALA A 120 -25.35 -10.50 -11.76
C ALA A 120 -26.08 -9.91 -12.97
N GLY A 121 -27.36 -10.29 -13.15
CA GLY A 121 -28.19 -9.82 -14.26
C GLY A 121 -28.47 -8.32 -14.24
N ASP A 122 -28.31 -7.71 -15.42
CA ASP A 122 -28.79 -6.41 -15.92
C ASP A 122 -28.89 -5.21 -14.96
N VAL A 123 -27.92 -4.27 -15.08
CA VAL A 123 -28.20 -2.83 -15.27
C VAL A 123 -27.00 -2.09 -15.89
N ALA A 124 -27.31 -1.18 -16.81
CA ALA A 124 -26.43 -0.40 -17.69
C ALA A 124 -25.74 0.82 -17.06
N ASP A 125 -24.54 1.19 -17.53
CA ASP A 125 -24.20 2.46 -18.24
C ASP A 125 -22.68 2.51 -18.54
N GLU A 126 -22.32 2.86 -19.79
CA GLU A 126 -21.02 2.54 -20.40
C GLU A 126 -19.94 3.64 -20.39
N ASP A 127 -20.12 4.76 -19.70
CA ASP A 127 -19.11 5.83 -19.70
C ASP A 127 -18.70 6.26 -18.27
N ASP A 128 -17.40 6.10 -18.00
CA ASP A 128 -16.63 6.65 -16.88
C ASP A 128 -16.61 5.90 -15.52
N VAL A 129 -16.74 4.57 -15.55
CA VAL A 129 -16.42 3.72 -14.38
C VAL A 129 -14.96 3.25 -14.46
N ILE A 130 -14.01 4.14 -14.12
CA ILE A 130 -12.87 3.65 -13.33
C ILE A 130 -13.52 3.09 -12.07
N PRO A 131 -13.21 1.87 -11.60
CA PRO A 131 -13.67 1.45 -10.29
C PRO A 131 -13.27 2.54 -9.29
N THR A 132 -14.23 3.33 -8.84
CA THR A 132 -14.12 4.22 -7.67
C THR A 132 -13.92 3.39 -6.40
N GLU A 133 -14.05 2.09 -6.55
CA GLU A 133 -13.67 1.05 -5.60
C GLU A 133 -12.14 0.85 -5.63
N SER A 134 -11.50 1.25 -4.53
CA SER A 134 -10.46 0.35 -4.01
C SER A 134 -11.14 -1.00 -3.76
N PRO A 135 -10.47 -2.15 -3.97
CA PRO A 135 -11.14 -3.46 -4.03
C PRO A 135 -11.86 -3.94 -2.76
N ASP A 136 -12.03 -3.09 -1.74
CA ASP A 136 -12.77 -3.36 -0.52
C ASP A 136 -13.01 -2.01 0.19
N GLY A 137 -13.87 -1.94 1.21
CA GLY A 137 -14.00 -0.84 2.19
C GLY A 137 -12.71 -0.45 2.94
N VAL A 138 -11.56 -0.90 2.44
CA VAL A 138 -10.19 -0.52 2.77
C VAL A 138 -9.94 0.97 2.52
N ALA A 139 -10.55 1.60 1.51
CA ALA A 139 -10.31 3.03 1.26
C ALA A 139 -10.91 3.95 2.35
N GLU A 140 -12.14 3.72 2.77
CA GLU A 140 -12.88 4.66 3.64
C GLU A 140 -12.28 4.74 5.04
N HIS A 141 -11.99 3.59 5.65
CA HIS A 141 -11.47 3.58 7.01
C HIS A 141 -10.04 4.13 7.08
N ARG A 142 -9.23 3.96 6.01
CA ARG A 142 -7.88 4.55 5.92
C ARG A 142 -7.94 6.08 5.85
N VAL A 143 -8.88 6.64 5.08
CA VAL A 143 -9.13 8.10 5.07
C VAL A 143 -9.54 8.57 6.46
N ALA A 144 -10.51 7.90 7.09
CA ALA A 144 -11.00 8.28 8.41
C ALA A 144 -9.90 8.21 9.48
N LEU A 145 -9.08 7.16 9.46
CA LEU A 145 -7.98 6.96 10.40
C LEU A 145 -6.92 8.05 10.26
N LEU A 146 -6.58 8.44 9.04
CA LEU A 146 -5.62 9.52 8.82
C LEU A 146 -6.13 10.88 9.31
N GLU A 147 -7.40 11.18 9.07
CA GLU A 147 -8.01 12.42 9.56
C GLU A 147 -8.03 12.47 11.10
N ILE A 148 -8.23 11.33 11.76
CA ILE A 148 -8.03 11.22 13.21
C ILE A 148 -6.58 11.59 13.57
N PHE A 149 -5.58 11.02 12.89
CA PHE A 149 -4.17 11.34 13.21
C PHE A 149 -3.84 12.82 13.02
N ARG A 150 -4.42 13.49 12.02
CA ARG A 150 -4.21 14.91 11.73
C ARG A 150 -4.90 15.84 12.73
N THR A 151 -6.03 15.43 13.28
CA THR A 151 -6.80 16.22 14.26
C THR A 151 -6.27 16.10 15.69
N LEU A 152 -5.53 15.04 16.02
CA LEU A 152 -4.87 14.89 17.33
C LEU A 152 -3.91 16.04 17.62
N PRO A 153 -3.89 16.66 18.82
CA PRO A 153 -2.88 17.65 19.20
C PRO A 153 -1.45 17.11 19.02
N PRO A 154 -0.41 17.95 18.82
CA PRO A 154 0.97 17.50 18.62
C PRO A 154 1.44 16.48 19.68
N ALA A 155 1.32 16.83 20.96
CA ALA A 155 1.64 15.93 22.07
C ALA A 155 0.75 14.67 22.10
N GLY A 156 -0.47 14.73 21.55
CA GLY A 156 -1.34 13.57 21.39
C GLY A 156 -0.82 12.60 20.33
N PHE A 157 -0.35 13.12 19.20
CA PHE A 157 0.26 12.32 18.14
C PHE A 157 1.60 11.70 18.59
N GLU A 158 2.41 12.42 19.36
CA GLU A 158 3.64 11.86 19.97
C GLU A 158 3.32 10.68 20.90
N ARG A 159 2.29 10.81 21.76
CA ARG A 159 1.84 9.70 22.62
C ARG A 159 1.26 8.54 21.82
N LEU A 160 0.58 8.82 20.71
CA LEU A 160 0.10 7.78 19.80
C LEU A 160 1.26 6.99 19.18
N CYS A 161 2.30 7.69 18.69
CA CYS A 161 3.51 7.07 18.17
C CYS A 161 4.27 6.29 19.26
N GLN A 162 4.32 6.81 20.49
CA GLN A 162 4.86 6.08 21.64
C GLN A 162 4.12 4.76 21.88
N ARG A 163 2.79 4.76 21.78
CA ARG A 163 2.00 3.53 21.91
C ARG A 163 2.31 2.56 20.76
N LEU A 164 2.33 3.04 19.52
CA LEU A 164 2.68 2.24 18.34
C LEU A 164 4.04 1.55 18.48
N LEU A 165 5.07 2.29 18.88
CA LEU A 165 6.42 1.74 19.08
C LEU A 165 6.43 0.65 20.15
N ARG A 166 5.70 0.83 21.27
CA ARG A 166 5.59 -0.22 22.30
C ARG A 166 4.95 -1.50 21.76
N GLU A 167 3.84 -1.37 21.02
CA GLU A 167 3.18 -2.52 20.38
C GLU A 167 4.06 -3.17 19.31
N SER A 168 4.98 -2.40 18.73
CA SER A 168 5.98 -2.87 17.76
C SER A 168 7.24 -3.46 18.43
N GLY A 169 7.21 -3.71 19.74
CA GLY A 169 8.28 -4.39 20.48
C GLY A 169 9.33 -3.49 21.13
N PHE A 170 9.17 -2.16 21.08
CA PHE A 170 10.10 -1.25 21.76
C PHE A 170 9.84 -1.23 23.27
N GLN A 171 10.93 -1.29 24.03
CA GLN A 171 10.95 -1.19 25.48
C GLN A 171 11.36 0.22 25.92
N LYS A 172 11.01 0.59 27.17
CA LYS A 172 11.38 1.87 27.79
C LYS A 172 11.11 3.10 26.89
N VAL A 173 9.99 3.07 26.16
CA VAL A 173 9.64 4.17 25.23
C VAL A 173 9.17 5.38 26.02
N VAL A 174 9.86 6.51 25.86
CA VAL A 174 9.61 7.78 26.55
C VAL A 174 9.49 8.91 25.53
N VAL A 175 8.43 9.72 25.66
CA VAL A 175 8.26 10.98 24.91
C VAL A 175 8.93 12.10 25.70
N THR A 176 9.75 12.89 25.02
CA THR A 176 10.46 14.03 25.58
C THR A 176 9.75 15.32 25.20
N GLY A 177 9.08 15.97 26.16
CA GLY A 177 8.41 17.26 25.92
C GLY A 177 9.35 18.47 25.81
N ARG A 178 10.63 18.27 25.47
CA ARG A 178 11.64 19.33 25.41
C ARG A 178 11.95 19.68 23.96
N SER A 179 11.44 20.81 23.49
CA SER A 179 11.63 21.31 22.11
C SER A 179 13.07 21.70 21.75
N SER A 180 14.01 21.70 22.70
CA SER A 180 15.38 22.21 22.50
C SER A 180 16.41 21.17 22.03
N ASP A 181 15.99 19.94 21.70
CA ASP A 181 16.91 18.82 21.45
C ASP A 181 17.04 18.46 19.96
N GLY A 182 17.08 19.47 19.07
CA GLY A 182 17.19 19.25 17.63
C GLY A 182 15.98 18.50 17.02
N GLY A 183 14.84 18.55 17.70
CA GLY A 183 13.60 17.93 17.26
C GLY A 183 13.43 16.45 17.65
N ILE A 184 14.17 15.95 18.64
CA ILE A 184 13.91 14.63 19.22
C ILE A 184 12.63 14.69 20.08
N ASP A 185 11.63 13.90 19.71
CA ASP A 185 10.36 13.83 20.43
C ASP A 185 10.32 12.65 21.41
N GLY A 186 11.27 11.72 21.31
CA GLY A 186 11.43 10.67 22.31
C GLY A 186 12.48 9.63 21.97
N HIS A 187 12.53 8.60 22.79
CA HIS A 187 13.44 7.47 22.60
C HIS A 187 12.85 6.16 23.10
N GLY A 188 13.40 5.04 22.63
CA GLY A 188 13.08 3.69 23.07
C GLY A 188 14.27 2.75 22.90
N ILE A 189 14.13 1.54 23.41
CA ILE A 189 15.10 0.45 23.25
C ILE A 189 14.45 -0.67 22.46
N LEU A 190 15.02 -1.00 21.30
CA LEU A 190 14.62 -2.17 20.54
C LEU A 190 15.55 -3.33 20.90
N ALA A 191 15.01 -4.37 21.55
CA ALA A 191 15.75 -5.59 21.83
C ALA A 191 15.47 -6.61 20.73
N LEU A 192 16.50 -7.00 19.96
CA LEU A 192 16.36 -8.10 19.00
C LEU A 192 16.38 -9.45 19.70
N ASN A 193 17.18 -9.57 20.75
CA ASN A 193 17.29 -10.72 21.63
C ASN A 193 17.83 -10.26 23.00
N PRO A 194 17.95 -11.16 24.00
CA PRO A 194 18.42 -10.79 25.33
C PRO A 194 19.82 -10.14 25.41
N LEU A 195 20.65 -10.27 24.36
CA LEU A 195 22.03 -9.77 24.32
C LEU A 195 22.21 -8.53 23.41
N VAL A 196 21.29 -8.32 22.47
CA VAL A 196 21.41 -7.28 21.43
C VAL A 196 20.26 -6.29 21.56
N THR A 197 20.59 -5.07 21.98
CA THR A 197 19.65 -3.96 22.08
C THR A 197 20.15 -2.75 21.32
N PHE A 198 19.25 -2.04 20.66
CA PHE A 198 19.51 -0.75 20.01
C PHE A 198 18.78 0.36 20.75
N ARG A 199 19.50 1.43 21.07
CA ARG A 199 18.88 2.69 21.49
C ARG A 199 18.42 3.43 20.24
N VAL A 200 17.14 3.77 20.22
CA VAL A 200 16.49 4.42 19.07
C VAL A 200 15.89 5.74 19.50
N LEU A 201 16.21 6.82 18.79
CA LEU A 201 15.49 8.10 18.93
C LEU A 201 14.38 8.17 17.89
N PHE A 202 13.32 8.90 18.20
CA PHE A 202 12.25 9.14 17.23
C PHE A 202 11.79 10.59 17.23
N GLN A 203 11.29 11.01 16.06
CA GLN A 203 10.64 12.28 15.83
C GLN A 203 9.27 12.04 15.18
N CYS A 204 8.26 12.77 15.62
CA CYS A 204 6.88 12.70 15.19
C CYS A 204 6.48 14.02 14.52
N LYS A 205 6.30 14.00 13.20
CA LYS A 205 5.81 15.16 12.43
C LYS A 205 4.36 14.96 12.03
N ARG A 206 3.44 15.51 12.82
CA ARG A 206 2.03 15.68 12.41
C ARG A 206 1.95 16.78 11.36
N TYR A 207 2.07 16.41 10.09
CA TYR A 207 2.17 17.36 8.98
C TYR A 207 1.51 16.80 7.72
N ALA A 208 0.72 17.62 7.03
CA ALA A 208 0.10 17.22 5.77
C ALA A 208 1.04 17.39 4.56
N LYS A 209 2.17 18.09 4.73
CA LYS A 209 3.11 18.34 3.62
C LYS A 209 4.26 17.34 3.62
N THR A 210 4.95 17.31 2.50
CA THR A 210 6.17 16.54 2.26
C THR A 210 7.29 16.96 3.23
N VAL A 211 7.93 15.98 3.87
CA VAL A 211 9.12 16.15 4.70
C VAL A 211 10.36 16.27 3.82
N SER A 212 11.15 17.34 4.02
CA SER A 212 12.36 17.67 3.27
C SER A 212 13.62 17.00 3.85
N PRO A 213 14.71 16.86 3.06
CA PRO A 213 15.98 16.28 3.52
C PRO A 213 16.61 17.05 4.71
N SER A 214 16.33 18.34 4.86
CA SER A 214 16.81 19.13 6.01
C SER A 214 16.37 18.53 7.35
N VAL A 215 15.12 18.06 7.44
CA VAL A 215 14.60 17.44 8.67
C VAL A 215 15.39 16.20 9.04
N ILE A 216 15.79 15.39 8.03
CA ILE A 216 16.57 14.18 8.24
C ILE A 216 17.98 14.55 8.71
N ARG A 217 18.61 15.57 8.11
CA ARG A 217 19.93 16.06 8.52
C ARG A 217 19.93 16.60 9.95
N ASP A 218 18.96 17.43 10.29
CA ASP A 218 18.84 18.04 11.61
C ASP A 218 18.63 16.96 12.68
N PHE A 219 17.72 16.02 12.41
CA PHE A 219 17.45 14.89 13.31
C PHE A 219 18.68 13.99 13.47
N ARG A 220 19.39 13.68 12.38
CA ARG A 220 20.62 12.89 12.42
C ARG A 220 21.71 13.59 13.23
N GLY A 221 21.86 14.91 13.09
CA GLY A 221 22.78 15.70 13.90
C GLY A 221 22.42 15.64 15.40
N ALA A 222 21.14 15.70 15.74
CA ALA A 222 20.67 15.58 17.12
C ALA A 222 20.90 14.18 17.73
N MET A 223 20.92 13.14 16.89
CA MET A 223 21.17 11.75 17.28
C MET A 223 22.65 11.41 17.50
N GLU A 224 23.57 12.23 17.01
CA GLU A 224 25.01 11.93 17.00
C GLU A 224 25.51 11.59 18.42
N GLY A 225 26.12 10.40 18.56
CA GLY A 225 26.60 9.89 19.85
C GLY A 225 25.53 9.47 20.87
N ARG A 226 24.23 9.55 20.53
CA ARG A 226 23.12 9.37 21.49
C ARG A 226 22.22 8.17 21.19
N ALA A 227 22.28 7.63 19.98
CA ALA A 227 21.53 6.45 19.56
C ALA A 227 22.17 5.70 18.38
N ASP A 228 21.76 4.46 18.22
CA ASP A 228 22.20 3.57 17.15
C ASP A 228 21.38 3.77 15.87
N LYS A 229 20.09 4.11 16.03
CA LYS A 229 19.13 4.31 14.92
C LYS A 229 18.15 5.44 15.23
N GLY A 230 17.55 5.96 14.17
CA GLY A 230 16.52 7.00 14.23
C GLY A 230 15.25 6.56 13.55
N ILE A 231 14.10 7.07 13.98
CA ILE A 231 12.82 6.89 13.28
C ILE A 231 12.14 8.24 13.14
N ILE A 232 11.72 8.61 11.93
CA ILE A 232 10.86 9.76 11.70
C ILE A 232 9.48 9.25 11.28
N LEU A 233 8.46 9.56 12.08
CA LEU A 233 7.07 9.23 11.80
C LEU A 233 6.31 10.48 11.34
N THR A 234 5.52 10.37 10.27
CA THR A 234 4.73 11.50 9.78
C THR A 234 3.37 11.08 9.23
N THR A 235 2.40 12.01 9.32
CA THR A 235 1.08 11.89 8.67
C THR A 235 1.06 12.44 7.23
N GLY A 236 2.25 12.75 6.69
CA GLY A 236 2.47 13.18 5.32
C GLY A 236 3.34 12.18 4.55
N THR A 237 4.08 12.67 3.56
CA THR A 237 5.02 11.89 2.75
C THR A 237 6.44 12.42 2.92
N PHE A 238 7.45 11.64 2.51
CA PHE A 238 8.83 12.11 2.39
C PHE A 238 9.14 12.49 0.95
N SER A 239 10.06 13.44 0.74
CA SER A 239 10.60 13.70 -0.59
C SER A 239 11.56 12.59 -1.05
N SER A 240 11.85 12.49 -2.34
CA SER A 240 12.91 11.58 -2.83
C SER A 240 14.27 11.91 -2.22
N ASP A 241 14.63 13.20 -2.15
CA ASP A 241 15.86 13.65 -1.49
C ASP A 241 15.88 13.31 0.01
N ALA A 242 14.73 13.35 0.69
CA ALA A 242 14.64 12.95 2.09
C ALA A 242 14.88 11.44 2.27
N ARG A 243 14.37 10.61 1.35
CA ARG A 243 14.65 9.16 1.33
C ARG A 243 16.13 8.89 1.05
N ALA A 244 16.70 9.56 0.06
CA ALA A 244 18.13 9.45 -0.26
C ALA A 244 19.01 9.90 0.91
N GLU A 245 18.68 11.02 1.55
CA GLU A 245 19.40 11.50 2.73
C GLU A 245 19.28 10.51 3.89
N ALA A 246 18.12 9.89 4.11
CA ALA A 246 17.91 8.90 5.17
C ALA A 246 18.78 7.65 4.98
N ALA A 247 18.90 7.19 3.72
CA ALA A 247 19.68 6.01 3.31
C ALA A 247 21.16 6.30 2.98
N ARG A 248 21.64 7.53 3.22
CA ARG A 248 22.99 7.96 2.83
C ARG A 248 24.09 7.06 3.42
N ASP A 249 24.96 6.56 2.55
CA ASP A 249 26.11 5.71 2.93
C ASP A 249 27.01 6.37 3.98
N GLY A 250 27.50 5.54 4.91
CA GLY A 250 28.38 5.95 6.00
C GLY A 250 27.71 6.79 7.10
N ALA A 251 26.42 7.11 6.98
CA ALA A 251 25.70 7.92 7.95
C ALA A 251 24.72 7.04 8.77
N ARG A 252 24.46 7.40 10.04
CA ARG A 252 23.60 6.58 10.94
C ARG A 252 22.19 6.38 10.40
N PRO A 253 21.68 5.15 10.21
CA PRO A 253 20.40 4.92 9.56
C PRO A 253 19.21 5.62 10.23
N VAL A 254 18.36 6.24 9.40
CA VAL A 254 17.09 6.86 9.82
C VAL A 254 15.95 6.16 9.09
N GLU A 255 15.06 5.50 9.82
CA GLU A 255 13.86 4.87 9.30
C GLU A 255 12.78 5.92 9.03
N LEU A 256 12.13 5.82 7.88
CA LEU A 256 11.09 6.75 7.47
C LEU A 256 9.72 6.06 7.49
N VAL A 257 8.80 6.57 8.30
CA VAL A 257 7.43 6.07 8.43
C VAL A 257 6.46 7.15 7.96
N ASP A 258 6.01 7.05 6.71
CA ASP A 258 5.02 7.94 6.10
C ASP A 258 3.59 7.54 6.47
N ALA A 259 2.60 8.32 6.01
CA ALA A 259 1.19 8.10 6.34
C ALA A 259 0.71 6.69 5.97
N ASP A 260 1.11 6.17 4.79
CA ASP A 260 0.75 4.82 4.34
C ASP A 260 1.33 3.78 5.30
N LYS A 261 2.64 3.82 5.53
CA LYS A 261 3.32 2.86 6.42
C LYS A 261 2.77 2.93 7.84
N LEU A 262 2.43 4.13 8.31
CA LEU A 262 1.82 4.33 9.62
C LEU A 262 0.45 3.63 9.69
N ILE A 263 -0.42 3.82 8.71
CA ILE A 263 -1.73 3.17 8.65
C ILE A 263 -1.58 1.65 8.57
N ASP A 264 -0.67 1.14 7.73
CA ASP A 264 -0.42 -0.29 7.60
C ASP A 264 -0.01 -0.93 8.93
N MET A 265 0.82 -0.25 9.73
CA MET A 265 1.19 -0.71 11.07
C MET A 265 -0.01 -0.74 12.02
N PHE A 266 -0.90 0.26 11.96
CA PHE A 266 -2.12 0.29 12.77
C PHE A 266 -3.07 -0.85 12.40
N GLU A 267 -3.25 -1.13 11.10
CA GLU A 267 -4.06 -2.25 10.61
C GLU A 267 -3.48 -3.61 11.03
N ALA A 268 -2.15 -3.78 10.87
CA ALA A 268 -1.46 -5.01 11.23
C ALA A 268 -1.60 -5.33 12.72
N LEU A 269 -1.47 -4.32 13.58
CA LEU A 269 -1.60 -4.44 15.04
C LEU A 269 -3.06 -4.38 15.51
N ALA A 270 -4.02 -4.11 14.62
CA ALA A 270 -5.40 -3.75 14.96
C ALA A 270 -5.48 -2.65 16.04
N LEU A 271 -4.52 -1.72 16.04
CA LEU A 271 -4.38 -0.71 17.09
C LEU A 271 -5.45 0.37 16.89
N GLY A 272 -6.39 0.51 17.83
CA GLY A 272 -7.50 1.46 17.69
C GLY A 272 -8.49 1.11 16.56
N LEU A 273 -8.38 -0.10 15.99
CA LEU A 273 -9.23 -0.61 14.92
C LEU A 273 -9.96 -1.86 15.39
N ARG A 274 -11.24 -2.00 15.02
CA ARG A 274 -12.02 -3.22 15.27
C ARG A 274 -12.27 -3.93 13.96
N ARG A 275 -11.75 -5.15 13.83
CA ARG A 275 -12.05 -6.02 12.69
C ARG A 275 -13.52 -6.37 12.72
N ARG A 276 -14.25 -6.04 11.66
CA ARG A 276 -15.59 -6.57 11.39
C ARG A 276 -15.43 -7.65 10.34
N HIS A 277 -15.61 -8.91 10.72
CA HIS A 277 -15.80 -9.97 9.73
C HIS A 277 -17.24 -9.87 9.25
N VAL A 278 -17.44 -9.52 7.99
CA VAL A 278 -18.72 -9.68 7.33
C VAL A 278 -18.68 -11.06 6.70
N TYR A 279 -19.58 -11.95 7.11
CA TYR A 279 -19.75 -13.24 6.45
C TYR A 279 -20.65 -13.04 5.25
N GLU A 280 -20.22 -13.54 4.09
CA GLU A 280 -21.09 -13.71 2.93
C GLU A 280 -21.66 -15.13 2.94
N ILE A 281 -22.92 -15.26 2.54
CA ILE A 281 -23.56 -16.57 2.43
C ILE A 281 -23.13 -17.20 1.11
N ASP A 282 -22.32 -18.24 1.18
CA ASP A 282 -22.05 -19.12 0.04
C ASP A 282 -23.31 -19.93 -0.26
N SER A 283 -24.17 -19.39 -1.13
CA SER A 283 -25.45 -20.03 -1.47
C SER A 283 -25.24 -21.34 -2.23
N ALA A 284 -24.16 -21.47 -3.01
CA ALA A 284 -23.85 -22.67 -3.78
C ALA A 284 -23.53 -23.87 -2.86
N PHE A 285 -22.84 -23.61 -1.73
CA PHE A 285 -22.64 -24.62 -0.70
C PHE A 285 -23.95 -25.22 -0.18
N PHE A 286 -25.02 -24.43 -0.08
CA PHE A 286 -26.31 -24.90 0.45
C PHE A 286 -27.19 -25.62 -0.60
N GLU A 287 -26.90 -25.50 -1.90
CA GLU A 287 -27.69 -26.12 -2.96
C GLU A 287 -27.70 -27.66 -2.88
N GLU A 288 -26.61 -28.28 -2.40
CA GLU A 288 -26.56 -29.74 -2.25
C GLU A 288 -27.47 -30.28 -1.14
N PHE A 289 -27.72 -29.46 -0.11
CA PHE A 289 -28.58 -29.80 1.02
C PHE A 289 -30.06 -29.46 0.78
N GLN A 290 -30.36 -28.66 -0.24
CA GLN A 290 -31.73 -28.35 -0.67
C GLN A 290 -32.32 -29.42 -1.60
N ARG A 291 -31.50 -30.33 -2.14
CA ARG A 291 -32.00 -31.46 -2.93
C ARG A 291 -32.74 -32.43 -2.02
N GLN A 292 -34.07 -32.46 -2.15
CA GLN A 292 -34.91 -33.46 -1.50
C GLN A 292 -34.51 -34.86 -1.98
N VAL A 293 -34.06 -35.70 -1.05
CA VAL A 293 -33.93 -37.14 -1.30
C VAL A 293 -35.32 -37.67 -1.64
N PRO A 294 -35.52 -38.35 -2.79
CA PRO A 294 -36.82 -38.90 -3.14
C PRO A 294 -37.31 -39.82 -2.03
N ALA A 295 -38.54 -39.60 -1.54
CA ALA A 295 -39.16 -40.46 -0.55
C ALA A 295 -39.11 -41.91 -1.06
N ALA A 296 -38.52 -42.80 -0.26
CA ALA A 296 -38.43 -44.22 -0.57
C ALA A 296 -39.83 -44.74 -0.91
N THR A 297 -39.99 -45.23 -2.14
CA THR A 297 -41.26 -45.77 -2.62
C THR A 297 -41.60 -47.00 -1.78
N ALA A 298 -42.61 -46.90 -0.92
CA ALA A 298 -43.07 -48.02 -0.11
C ALA A 298 -43.48 -49.19 -1.03
N PRO A 299 -43.03 -50.43 -0.74
CA PRO A 299 -43.26 -51.56 -1.62
C PRO A 299 -44.77 -51.89 -1.69
N ARG A 300 -45.30 -51.98 -2.93
CA ARG A 300 -46.67 -52.43 -3.21
C ARG A 300 -46.91 -53.79 -2.56
N GLN A 301 -47.77 -53.83 -1.54
CA GLN A 301 -48.31 -55.09 -1.03
C GLN A 301 -49.11 -55.77 -2.15
N ARG A 302 -48.66 -56.96 -2.57
CA ARG A 302 -49.42 -57.84 -3.45
C ARG A 302 -50.66 -58.32 -2.69
N ARG A 303 -51.85 -57.96 -3.19
CA ARG A 303 -53.11 -58.59 -2.79
C ARG A 303 -53.15 -60.02 -3.34
N THR A 304 -53.34 -60.97 -2.42
CA THR A 304 -53.82 -62.34 -2.69
C THR A 304 -55.30 -62.34 -3.01
#